data_AF-A0AAU7BW20-F1
#
_entry.id   AF-A0AAU7BW20-F1
#
_cell.length_a   1.000
_cell.length_b   1.000
_cell.length_c   1.000
_cell.angle_alpha   90.00
_cell.angle_beta   90.00
_cell.angle_gamma   90.00
#
_symmetry.space_group_name_H-M   'P 1'
#
loop_
_entity.id
_entity.type
_entity.pdbx_description
1 polymer ?
#
loop_
_entity_poly.entity_id
_entity_poly.type
_entity_poly.pdbx_seq_one_letter_code
_entity_poly.pdbx_strand_id
1 'polypeptide(L)'
;MSLKQYIQNNKNDIDDQDMSFEVDALFEKRLKNEFHKPNKGKLVYLKYISIAACVGLLITLSIQSLNHKKDKTELLANLTNDSAGTRLEGVYHFDDSYKKEDDQIIQTLVKILHNDTNDNVKIATIEALFKFPDNETIRTNLLTALENEKSPLVQIKLIKSLSFLREHRAQKPLKKIIKDKQSIPIVVSNATLAMNNLKL
;
A
#
# COMPACT_ATOMS: atom_id res chain seq x y z
N MET A 1 -68.08 -36.25 -18.75
CA MET A 1 -68.51 -34.85 -18.56
C MET A 1 -67.32 -34.05 -18.02
N SER A 2 -66.99 -32.87 -18.57
CA SER A 2 -65.87 -32.09 -18.03
C SER A 2 -66.25 -31.45 -16.69
N LEU A 3 -65.29 -31.29 -15.78
CA LEU A 3 -65.51 -30.67 -14.47
C LEU A 3 -66.15 -29.27 -14.60
N LYS A 4 -65.71 -28.52 -15.62
CA LYS A 4 -66.26 -27.20 -15.96
C LYS A 4 -67.75 -27.25 -16.32
N GLN A 5 -68.17 -28.22 -17.13
CA GLN A 5 -69.57 -28.40 -17.51
C GLN A 5 -70.44 -28.88 -16.34
N TYR A 6 -69.89 -29.74 -15.46
CA TYR A 6 -70.62 -30.20 -14.28
C TYR A 6 -70.87 -29.06 -13.28
N ILE A 7 -69.86 -28.22 -13.02
CA ILE A 7 -70.00 -27.06 -12.13
C ILE A 7 -70.95 -26.01 -12.72
N GLN A 8 -70.89 -25.75 -14.03
CA GLN A 8 -71.82 -24.82 -14.69
C GLN A 8 -73.28 -25.27 -14.60
N ASN A 9 -73.54 -26.57 -14.74
CA ASN A 9 -74.89 -27.12 -14.74
C ASN A 9 -75.49 -27.25 -13.33
N ASN A 10 -74.66 -27.30 -12.28
CA ASN A 10 -75.10 -27.43 -10.88
C ASN A 10 -74.74 -26.19 -10.04
N LYS A 11 -74.51 -25.04 -10.70
CA LYS A 11 -73.97 -23.83 -10.06
C LYS A 11 -74.80 -23.34 -8.88
N ASN A 12 -76.13 -23.37 -9.01
CA ASN A 12 -77.04 -22.90 -7.96
C ASN A 12 -77.03 -23.81 -6.72
N ASP A 13 -76.78 -25.12 -6.87
CA ASP A 13 -76.71 -26.06 -5.75
C ASP A 13 -75.34 -26.03 -5.04
N ILE A 14 -74.31 -25.51 -5.73
CA ILE A 14 -72.93 -25.40 -5.21
C ILE A 14 -72.72 -24.09 -4.46
N ASP A 15 -73.31 -22.98 -4.93
CA ASP A 15 -73.16 -21.65 -4.30
C ASP A 15 -73.96 -21.51 -2.97
N ASP A 16 -74.98 -22.34 -2.74
CA ASP A 16 -75.83 -22.29 -1.53
C ASP A 16 -75.33 -23.19 -0.37
N GLN A 17 -74.23 -23.92 -0.57
CA GLN A 17 -73.61 -24.73 0.49
C GLN A 17 -72.42 -23.98 1.10
N ASP A 18 -72.66 -23.28 2.21
CA ASP A 18 -71.56 -22.84 3.08
C ASP A 18 -70.74 -24.06 3.49
N MET A 19 -69.41 -23.98 3.31
CA MET A 19 -68.51 -25.05 3.75
C MET A 19 -68.76 -25.32 5.23
N SER A 20 -68.99 -26.59 5.59
CA SER A 20 -69.20 -26.90 6.99
C SER A 20 -67.97 -26.47 7.79
N PHE A 21 -68.18 -25.96 9.00
CA PHE A 21 -67.10 -25.51 9.88
C PHE A 21 -65.99 -26.56 10.05
N GLU A 22 -66.35 -27.84 10.03
CA GLU A 22 -65.39 -28.94 10.13
C GLU A 22 -64.54 -29.10 8.87
N VAL A 23 -65.14 -28.96 7.68
CA VAL A 23 -64.43 -29.02 6.39
C VAL A 23 -63.53 -27.79 6.22
N ASP A 24 -64.01 -26.61 6.59
CA ASP A 24 -63.21 -25.38 6.59
C ASP A 24 -62.00 -25.49 7.54
N ALA A 25 -62.22 -25.95 8.78
CA ALA A 25 -61.15 -26.14 9.73
C ALA A 25 -60.13 -27.20 9.26
N LEU A 26 -60.62 -28.28 8.63
CA LEU A 26 -59.76 -29.34 8.09
C LEU A 26 -58.94 -28.85 6.88
N PHE A 27 -59.57 -28.06 6.01
CA PHE A 27 -58.95 -27.45 4.85
C PHE A 27 -57.88 -26.45 5.29
N GLU A 28 -58.19 -25.56 6.25
CA GLU A 28 -57.23 -24.60 6.80
C GLU A 28 -56.05 -25.32 7.48
N LYS A 29 -56.32 -26.42 8.21
CA LYS A 29 -55.29 -27.25 8.85
C LYS A 29 -54.39 -27.93 7.82
N ARG A 30 -54.95 -28.42 6.70
CA ARG A 30 -54.16 -28.99 5.60
C ARG A 30 -53.38 -27.92 4.85
N LEU A 31 -53.99 -26.77 4.58
CA LEU A 31 -53.31 -25.62 3.97
C LEU A 31 -52.07 -25.24 4.78
N LYS A 32 -52.20 -25.10 6.10
CA LYS A 32 -51.08 -24.76 7.00
C LYS A 32 -49.99 -25.84 7.04
N ASN A 33 -50.30 -27.08 6.70
CA ASN A 33 -49.34 -28.18 6.62
C ASN A 33 -48.64 -28.29 5.25
N GLU A 34 -49.33 -27.97 4.15
CA GLU A 34 -48.73 -27.97 2.80
C GLU A 34 -47.92 -26.71 2.49
N PHE A 35 -48.34 -25.55 3.00
CA PHE A 35 -47.55 -24.33 2.86
C PHE A 35 -46.27 -24.43 3.69
N HIS A 36 -45.13 -24.55 3.01
CA HIS A 36 -43.81 -24.58 3.62
C HIS A 36 -43.60 -23.33 4.48
N LYS A 37 -43.50 -23.50 5.82
CA LYS A 37 -43.05 -22.42 6.70
C LYS A 37 -41.64 -22.01 6.27
N PRO A 38 -41.37 -20.73 5.91
CA PRO A 38 -40.02 -20.33 5.57
C PRO A 38 -39.13 -20.62 6.78
N ASN A 39 -38.10 -21.44 6.58
CA ASN A 39 -37.19 -21.83 7.66
C ASN A 39 -36.30 -20.64 8.01
N LYS A 40 -36.84 -19.71 8.83
CA LYS A 40 -36.20 -18.45 9.24
C LYS A 40 -34.88 -18.67 9.99
N GLY A 41 -34.62 -19.87 10.51
CA GLY A 41 -33.39 -20.18 11.26
C GLY A 41 -32.10 -20.03 10.44
N LYS A 42 -32.12 -20.42 9.15
CA LYS A 42 -30.93 -20.30 8.28
C LYS A 42 -30.59 -18.83 7.97
N LEU A 43 -31.59 -17.97 7.82
CA LEU A 43 -31.41 -16.53 7.54
C LEU A 43 -30.89 -15.76 8.76
N VAL A 44 -31.22 -16.20 9.98
CA VAL A 44 -30.76 -15.57 11.22
C VAL A 44 -29.27 -15.83 11.45
N TYR A 45 -28.81 -17.07 11.29
CA TYR A 45 -27.38 -17.40 11.46
C TYR A 45 -26.50 -16.73 10.39
N LEU A 46 -26.97 -16.61 9.15
CA LEU A 46 -26.28 -15.87 8.09
C LEU A 46 -26.01 -14.40 8.47
N LYS A 47 -26.96 -13.73 9.13
CA LYS A 47 -26.76 -12.35 9.64
C LYS A 47 -25.67 -12.31 10.71
N TYR A 48 -25.67 -13.23 11.67
CA TYR A 48 -24.64 -13.28 12.71
C TYR A 48 -23.26 -13.63 12.15
N ILE A 49 -23.15 -14.55 11.19
CA ILE A 49 -21.89 -14.84 10.50
C ILE A 49 -21.37 -13.59 9.80
N SER A 50 -22.23 -12.87 9.07
CA SER A 50 -21.80 -11.64 8.38
C SER A 50 -21.27 -10.59 9.36
N ILE A 51 -21.92 -10.42 10.52
CA ILE A 51 -21.47 -9.48 11.56
C ILE A 51 -20.13 -9.94 12.15
N ALA A 52 -19.99 -11.22 12.50
CA ALA A 52 -18.76 -11.77 13.04
C ALA A 52 -17.59 -11.67 12.05
N ALA A 53 -17.83 -11.89 10.76
CA ALA A 53 -16.83 -11.73 9.71
C ALA A 53 -16.37 -10.27 9.59
N CYS A 54 -17.29 -9.31 9.65
CA CYS A 54 -16.96 -7.89 9.67
C CYS A 54 -16.13 -7.50 10.91
N VAL A 55 -16.54 -7.98 12.10
CA VAL A 55 -15.78 -7.73 13.34
C VAL A 55 -14.37 -8.33 13.25
N GLY A 56 -14.26 -9.57 12.74
CA GLY A 56 -12.97 -10.21 12.50
C GLY A 56 -12.07 -9.41 11.55
N LEU A 57 -12.62 -8.94 10.42
CA LEU A 57 -11.89 -8.10 9.47
C LEU A 57 -11.46 -6.76 10.08
N LEU A 58 -12.31 -6.13 10.89
CA LEU A 58 -11.93 -4.89 11.58
C LEU A 58 -10.81 -5.12 12.59
N ILE A 59 -10.84 -6.23 13.32
CA ILE A 59 -9.77 -6.61 14.26
C ILE A 59 -8.47 -6.86 13.51
N THR A 60 -8.48 -7.61 12.40
CA THR A 60 -7.25 -7.90 11.63
C THR A 60 -6.66 -6.64 11.02
N LEU A 61 -7.47 -5.76 10.44
CA LEU A 61 -7.03 -4.46 9.92
C LEU A 61 -6.45 -3.58 11.04
N SER A 62 -7.06 -3.60 12.23
CA SER A 62 -6.57 -2.85 13.40
C SER A 62 -5.20 -3.37 13.86
N ILE A 63 -5.02 -4.70 13.95
CA ILE A 63 -3.74 -5.32 14.29
C ILE A 63 -2.67 -4.98 13.24
N GLN A 64 -3.01 -5.08 11.95
CA GLN A 64 -2.10 -4.72 10.86
C GLN A 64 -1.69 -3.24 10.95
N SER A 65 -2.63 -2.33 11.22
CA SER A 65 -2.35 -0.91 11.39
C SER A 65 -1.43 -0.64 12.60
N LEU A 66 -1.60 -1.35 13.70
CA LEU A 66 -0.73 -1.25 14.88
C LEU A 66 0.69 -1.72 14.57
N ASN A 67 0.83 -2.86 13.90
CA ASN A 67 2.13 -3.39 13.49
C ASN A 67 2.86 -2.44 12.55
N HIS A 68 2.16 -1.86 11.57
CA HIS A 68 2.76 -0.88 10.67
C HIS A 68 3.24 0.38 11.41
N LYS A 69 2.47 0.87 12.39
CA LYS A 69 2.87 2.02 13.21
C LYS A 69 4.10 1.71 14.07
N LYS A 70 4.16 0.51 14.67
CA LYS A 70 5.31 0.07 15.46
C LYS A 70 6.56 -0.05 14.60
N ASP A 71 6.44 -0.71 13.46
CA ASP A 71 7.51 -0.90 12.47
C ASP A 71 8.10 0.45 12.02
N LYS A 72 7.24 1.41 11.66
CA LYS A 72 7.65 2.77 11.32
C LYS A 72 8.41 3.46 12.45
N THR A 73 7.92 3.32 13.69
CA THR A 73 8.55 3.95 14.86
C THR A 73 9.94 3.37 15.13
N GLU A 74 10.08 2.05 15.03
CA GLU A 74 11.34 1.33 15.18
C GLU A 74 12.34 1.69 14.07
N LEU A 75 11.88 1.71 12.82
CA LEU A 75 12.69 2.14 11.69
C LEU A 75 13.22 3.57 11.89
N LEU A 76 12.35 4.52 12.26
CA LEU A 76 12.78 5.89 12.51
C LEU A 76 13.79 5.99 13.66
N ALA A 77 13.59 5.23 14.74
CA ALA A 77 14.53 5.16 15.85
C ALA A 77 15.90 4.62 15.40
N ASN A 78 15.92 3.61 14.53
CA ASN A 78 17.15 3.06 13.96
C ASN A 78 17.85 4.08 13.06
N LEU A 79 17.12 4.75 12.17
CA LEU A 79 17.64 5.76 11.25
C LEU A 79 18.27 6.97 11.98
N THR A 80 17.81 7.30 13.19
CA THR A 80 18.35 8.41 14.00
C THR A 80 19.24 7.94 15.14
N ASN A 81 19.66 6.68 15.15
CA ASN A 81 20.49 6.12 16.23
C ASN A 81 21.92 6.69 16.20
N ASP A 82 22.59 6.75 17.36
CA ASP A 82 23.98 7.22 17.45
C ASP A 82 24.97 6.29 16.74
N SER A 83 24.69 4.98 16.72
CA SER A 83 25.50 3.97 16.04
C SER A 83 25.29 4.01 14.53
N ALA A 84 26.38 4.16 13.78
CA ALA A 84 26.36 4.07 12.31
C ALA A 84 25.86 2.70 11.82
N GLY A 85 26.17 1.62 12.55
CA GLY A 85 25.68 0.27 12.20
C GLY A 85 24.17 0.17 12.29
N THR A 86 23.58 0.70 13.36
CA THR A 86 22.12 0.70 13.56
C THR A 86 21.40 1.61 12.56
N ARG A 87 22.00 2.75 12.20
CA ARG A 87 21.47 3.58 11.11
C ARG A 87 21.48 2.83 9.78
N LEU A 88 22.56 2.11 9.50
CA LEU A 88 22.69 1.30 8.29
C LEU A 88 21.64 0.17 8.25
N GLU A 89 21.41 -0.52 9.36
CA GLU A 89 20.31 -1.49 9.49
C GLU A 89 18.94 -0.85 9.21
N GLY A 90 18.71 0.37 9.70
CA GLY A 90 17.51 1.15 9.38
C GLY A 90 17.38 1.41 7.88
N VAL A 91 18.46 1.84 7.22
CA VAL A 91 18.46 2.10 5.77
C VAL A 91 18.12 0.83 4.98
N TYR A 92 18.73 -0.31 5.31
CA TYR A 92 18.43 -1.59 4.65
C TYR A 92 17.01 -2.06 4.94
N HIS A 93 16.53 -1.91 6.18
CA HIS A 93 15.16 -2.26 6.51
C HIS A 93 14.15 -1.46 5.68
N PHE A 94 14.39 -0.16 5.49
CA PHE A 94 13.56 0.65 4.59
C PHE A 94 13.60 0.10 3.14
N ASP A 95 14.80 -0.19 2.62
CA ASP A 95 14.98 -0.69 1.25
C ASP A 95 14.35 -2.08 1.02
N ASP A 96 14.24 -2.90 2.06
CA ASP A 96 13.57 -4.19 1.99
C ASP A 96 12.04 -4.04 2.13
N SER A 97 11.58 -3.43 3.23
CA SER A 97 10.18 -3.53 3.69
C SER A 97 9.23 -2.49 3.08
N TYR A 98 9.70 -1.27 2.76
CA TYR A 98 8.78 -0.15 2.45
C TYR A 98 8.45 -0.04 0.97
N LYS A 99 7.27 -0.49 0.55
CA LYS A 99 6.87 -0.46 -0.88
C LYS A 99 6.19 0.83 -1.34
N LYS A 100 5.86 1.72 -0.40
CA LYS A 100 5.23 3.02 -0.68
C LYS A 100 6.04 4.11 0.00
N GLU A 101 5.98 5.29 -0.59
CA GLU A 101 6.57 6.50 -0.04
C GLU A 101 5.96 6.81 1.33
N ASP A 102 6.81 7.20 2.27
CA ASP A 102 6.43 7.74 3.57
C ASP A 102 7.26 8.99 3.80
N ASP A 103 6.59 10.14 3.84
CA ASP A 103 7.26 11.44 3.88
C ASP A 103 8.19 11.58 5.09
N GLN A 104 7.80 11.05 6.25
CA GLN A 104 8.61 11.17 7.46
C GLN A 104 9.91 10.36 7.35
N ILE A 105 9.81 9.17 6.78
CA ILE A 105 10.98 8.31 6.56
C ILE A 105 11.88 8.94 5.48
N ILE A 106 11.30 9.38 4.35
CA ILE A 106 12.06 10.04 3.28
C ILE A 106 12.79 11.28 3.80
N GLN A 107 12.12 12.13 4.59
CA GLN A 107 12.77 13.29 5.20
C GLN A 107 13.90 12.91 6.17
N THR A 108 13.78 11.77 6.84
CA THR A 108 14.83 11.27 7.74
C THR A 108 16.04 10.76 6.94
N LEU A 109 15.81 10.00 5.87
CA LEU A 109 16.85 9.57 4.93
C LEU A 109 17.53 10.77 4.25
N VAL A 110 16.78 11.79 3.86
CA VAL A 110 17.34 13.05 3.32
C VAL A 110 18.25 13.74 4.34
N LYS A 111 17.90 13.74 5.64
CA LYS A 111 18.79 14.29 6.68
C LYS A 111 20.09 13.49 6.78
N ILE A 112 20.02 12.16 6.70
CA ILE A 112 21.20 11.28 6.68
C ILE A 112 22.08 11.60 5.46
N LEU A 113 21.49 11.67 4.27
CA LEU A 113 22.17 12.01 3.02
C LEU A 113 23.04 13.27 3.15
N HIS A 114 22.51 14.34 3.76
CA HIS A 114 23.22 15.60 3.87
C HIS A 114 24.17 15.68 5.07
N ASN A 115 23.80 15.07 6.20
CA ASN A 115 24.43 15.40 7.50
C ASN A 115 25.11 14.22 8.20
N ASP A 116 24.95 12.98 7.73
CA ASP A 116 25.59 11.85 8.42
C ASP A 116 27.11 11.97 8.38
N THR A 117 27.76 11.62 9.48
CA THR A 117 29.22 11.65 9.58
C THR A 117 29.87 10.42 8.96
N ASN A 118 29.10 9.37 8.70
CA ASN A 118 29.58 8.11 8.14
C ASN A 118 29.23 8.01 6.65
N ASP A 119 30.27 7.99 5.82
CA ASP A 119 30.16 7.90 4.36
C ASP A 119 29.42 6.64 3.89
N ASN A 120 29.58 5.50 4.57
CA ASN A 120 28.89 4.26 4.19
C ASN A 120 27.38 4.37 4.41
N VAL A 121 26.95 5.03 5.49
CA VAL A 121 25.52 5.28 5.74
C VAL A 121 24.94 6.21 4.67
N LYS A 122 25.67 7.26 4.26
CA LYS A 122 25.27 8.11 3.13
C LYS A 122 25.15 7.33 1.83
N ILE A 123 26.14 6.49 1.51
CA ILE A 123 26.15 5.69 0.28
C ILE A 123 24.95 4.74 0.23
N ALA A 124 24.69 4.02 1.32
CA ALA A 124 23.53 3.13 1.42
C ALA A 124 22.22 3.92 1.33
N THR A 125 22.17 5.11 1.92
CA THR A 125 20.99 5.99 1.83
C THR A 125 20.72 6.42 0.39
N ILE A 126 21.76 6.78 -0.37
CA ILE A 126 21.62 7.12 -1.79
C ILE A 126 21.05 5.94 -2.58
N GLU A 127 21.48 4.71 -2.27
CA GLU A 127 20.95 3.48 -2.90
C GLU A 127 19.48 3.26 -2.56
N ALA A 128 19.14 3.31 -1.28
CA ALA A 128 17.79 3.07 -0.81
C ALA A 128 16.79 4.10 -1.35
N LEU A 129 17.22 5.36 -1.55
CA LEU A 129 16.39 6.40 -2.15
C LEU A 129 16.01 6.11 -3.61
N PHE A 130 16.73 5.22 -4.32
CA PHE A 130 16.31 4.79 -5.67
C PHE A 130 15.03 3.99 -5.71
N LYS A 131 14.56 3.50 -4.56
CA LYS A 131 13.27 2.82 -4.48
C LYS A 131 12.12 3.68 -4.99
N PHE A 132 12.28 5.01 -4.95
CA PHE A 132 11.31 5.99 -5.42
C PHE A 132 11.96 6.97 -6.41
N PRO A 133 12.29 6.53 -7.64
CA PRO A 133 13.11 7.29 -8.58
C PRO A 133 12.39 8.51 -9.20
N ASP A 134 11.07 8.55 -9.12
CA ASP A 134 10.23 9.64 -9.65
C ASP A 134 9.88 10.69 -8.58
N ASN A 135 10.30 10.49 -7.33
CA ASN A 135 10.04 11.44 -6.27
C ASN A 135 10.95 12.69 -6.42
N GLU A 136 10.34 13.83 -6.74
CA GLU A 136 11.06 15.09 -6.96
C GLU A 136 11.79 15.62 -5.73
N THR A 137 11.29 15.34 -4.52
CA THR A 137 11.98 15.71 -3.28
C THR A 137 13.31 14.96 -3.17
N ILE A 138 13.31 13.66 -3.49
CA ILE A 138 14.53 12.85 -3.50
C ILE A 138 15.52 13.37 -4.55
N ARG A 139 15.06 13.57 -5.80
CA ARG A 139 15.90 14.07 -6.90
C ARG A 139 16.55 15.42 -6.57
N THR A 140 15.76 16.35 -6.03
CA THR A 140 16.25 17.67 -5.61
C THR A 140 17.31 17.55 -4.53
N ASN A 141 17.11 16.68 -3.54
CA ASN A 141 18.08 16.50 -2.45
C ASN A 141 19.37 15.80 -2.92
N LEU A 142 19.30 14.84 -3.85
CA LEU A 142 20.50 14.26 -4.46
C LEU A 142 21.33 15.31 -5.22
N LEU A 143 20.68 16.24 -5.92
CA LEU A 143 21.34 17.36 -6.58
C LEU A 143 22.03 18.29 -5.58
N THR A 144 21.32 18.68 -4.52
CA THR A 144 21.89 19.51 -3.45
C THR A 144 23.04 18.81 -2.74
N ALA A 145 22.94 17.49 -2.52
CA ALA A 145 24.03 16.71 -1.92
C ALA A 145 25.26 16.72 -2.84
N LEU A 146 25.10 16.56 -4.16
CA LEU A 146 26.21 16.60 -5.10
C LEU A 146 26.97 17.93 -5.09
N GLU A 147 26.28 19.05 -4.84
CA GLU A 147 26.91 20.37 -4.78
C GLU A 147 27.75 20.60 -3.51
N ASN A 148 27.43 19.92 -2.41
CA ASN A 148 27.99 20.20 -1.09
C ASN A 148 28.89 19.09 -0.54
N GLU A 149 28.73 17.85 -1.04
CA GLU A 149 29.47 16.70 -0.56
C GLU A 149 30.96 16.81 -0.90
N LYS A 150 31.81 16.47 0.07
CA LYS A 150 33.27 16.55 -0.01
C LYS A 150 33.91 15.18 -0.01
N SER A 151 33.25 14.15 0.52
CA SER A 151 33.75 12.79 0.48
C SER A 151 33.77 12.28 -0.98
N PRO A 152 34.95 11.91 -1.51
CA PRO A 152 35.08 11.48 -2.91
C PRO A 152 34.22 10.26 -3.25
N LEU A 153 34.08 9.32 -2.31
CA LEU A 153 33.29 8.10 -2.53
C LEU A 153 31.80 8.42 -2.59
N VAL A 154 31.31 9.29 -1.70
CA VAL A 154 29.92 9.73 -1.70
C VAL A 154 29.63 10.57 -2.95
N GLN A 155 30.54 11.47 -3.35
CA GLN A 155 30.42 12.21 -4.62
C GLN A 155 30.30 11.27 -5.82
N ILE A 156 31.16 10.26 -5.94
CA ILE A 156 31.09 9.27 -7.03
C ILE A 156 29.73 8.56 -7.02
N LYS A 157 29.24 8.19 -5.83
CA LYS A 157 27.93 7.55 -5.71
C LYS A 157 26.81 8.47 -6.19
N LEU A 158 26.80 9.73 -5.76
CA LEU A 158 25.83 10.74 -6.20
C LEU A 158 25.87 10.97 -7.72
N ILE A 159 27.06 11.10 -8.30
CA ILE A 159 27.28 11.28 -9.75
C ILE A 159 26.66 10.11 -10.53
N LYS A 160 27.02 8.88 -10.16
CA LYS A 160 26.47 7.67 -10.79
C LYS A 160 24.96 7.62 -10.66
N SER A 161 24.44 8.04 -9.51
CA SER A 161 23.02 7.98 -9.20
C SER A 161 22.19 8.96 -10.01
N LEU A 162 22.64 10.21 -10.09
CA LEU A 162 22.01 11.24 -10.91
C LEU A 162 22.11 10.90 -12.41
N SER A 163 23.22 10.28 -12.84
CA SER A 163 23.35 9.77 -14.21
C SER A 163 22.36 8.64 -14.49
N PHE A 164 22.18 7.69 -13.56
CA PHE A 164 21.23 6.59 -13.70
C PHE A 164 19.79 7.10 -13.79
N LEU A 165 19.43 8.08 -12.96
CA LEU A 165 18.12 8.73 -12.95
C LEU A 165 17.87 9.67 -14.13
N ARG A 166 18.83 9.81 -15.06
CA ARG A 166 18.83 10.77 -16.16
C ARG A 166 18.49 12.20 -15.71
N GLU A 167 19.06 12.60 -14.56
CA GLU A 167 18.79 13.91 -13.98
C GLU A 167 19.58 15.01 -14.69
N HIS A 168 19.02 15.58 -15.76
CA HIS A 168 19.69 16.60 -16.57
C HIS A 168 20.06 17.86 -15.77
N ARG A 169 19.37 18.18 -14.66
CA ARG A 169 19.75 19.30 -13.77
C ARG A 169 21.16 19.12 -13.18
N ALA A 170 21.67 17.88 -13.12
CA ALA A 170 23.02 17.56 -12.64
C ALA A 170 24.13 18.05 -13.59
N GLN A 171 23.84 18.41 -14.84
CA GLN A 171 24.86 18.89 -15.79
C GLN A 171 25.64 20.11 -15.25
N LYS A 172 24.96 21.05 -14.57
CA LYS A 172 25.60 22.23 -13.98
C LYS A 172 26.59 21.87 -12.86
N PRO A 173 26.21 21.11 -11.81
CA PRO A 173 27.16 20.70 -10.77
C PRO A 173 28.27 19.79 -11.30
N LEU A 174 27.97 18.86 -12.21
CA LEU A 174 29.00 18.02 -12.86
C LEU A 174 30.04 18.87 -13.61
N LYS A 175 29.63 19.93 -14.31
CA LYS A 175 30.56 20.87 -14.97
C LYS A 175 31.46 21.61 -13.99
N LYS A 176 30.96 21.93 -12.78
CA LYS A 176 31.75 22.56 -11.72
C LYS A 176 32.85 21.59 -11.27
N ILE A 177 32.49 20.34 -10.97
CA ILE A 177 33.43 19.28 -10.56
C ILE A 177 34.51 19.06 -11.62
N ILE A 178 34.15 18.97 -12.90
CA ILE A 178 35.12 18.74 -13.99
C ILE A 178 36.14 19.88 -14.12
N LYS A 179 35.73 21.12 -13.83
CA LYS A 179 36.57 22.31 -13.96
C LYS A 179 37.36 22.66 -12.70
N ASP A 180 36.98 22.08 -11.57
CA ASP A 180 37.62 22.34 -10.30
C ASP A 180 38.98 21.62 -10.24
N LYS A 181 40.06 22.40 -10.12
CA LYS A 181 41.43 21.88 -10.03
C LYS A 181 41.71 21.12 -8.73
N GLN A 182 40.87 21.31 -7.70
CA GLN A 182 40.99 20.60 -6.43
C GLN A 182 40.25 19.26 -6.43
N SER A 183 39.37 19.02 -7.42
CA SER A 183 38.63 17.77 -7.52
C SER A 183 39.56 16.60 -7.85
N ILE A 184 39.36 15.48 -7.15
CA ILE A 184 40.20 14.29 -7.29
C ILE A 184 39.97 13.65 -8.68
N PRO A 185 41.03 13.16 -9.36
CA PRO A 185 40.93 12.65 -10.74
C PRO A 185 39.82 11.61 -10.97
N ILE A 186 39.59 10.70 -10.01
CA ILE A 186 38.55 9.67 -10.14
C ILE A 186 37.13 10.27 -10.10
N VAL A 187 36.91 11.34 -9.34
CA VAL A 187 35.63 12.05 -9.29
C VAL A 187 35.40 12.77 -10.61
N VAL A 188 36.42 13.46 -11.13
CA VAL A 188 36.37 14.15 -12.44
C VAL A 188 36.07 13.16 -13.57
N SER A 189 36.70 11.98 -13.55
CA SER A 189 36.45 10.92 -14.53
C SER A 189 34.98 10.46 -14.51
N ASN A 190 34.44 10.15 -13.33
CA ASN A 190 33.03 9.77 -13.18
C ASN A 190 32.08 10.91 -13.60
N ALA A 191 32.40 12.15 -13.25
CA ALA A 191 31.60 13.31 -13.64
C ALA A 191 31.58 13.52 -15.16
N THR A 192 32.72 13.29 -15.82
CA THR A 192 32.83 13.36 -17.29
C THR A 192 32.01 12.27 -17.96
N LEU A 193 32.06 11.04 -17.45
CA LEU A 193 31.23 9.93 -17.94
C LEU A 193 29.73 10.23 -17.78
N ALA A 194 29.31 10.67 -16.59
CA ALA A 194 27.93 11.06 -16.32
C ALA A 194 27.46 12.20 -17.24
N MET A 195 28.29 13.22 -17.45
CA MET A 195 28.00 14.33 -18.37
C MET A 195 27.77 13.86 -19.81
N ASN A 196 28.54 12.88 -20.27
CA ASN A 196 28.34 12.30 -21.61
C ASN A 196 27.03 11.51 -21.69
N ASN A 197 26.72 10.70 -20.68
CA ASN A 197 25.47 9.95 -20.61
C ASN A 197 24.23 10.84 -20.60
N LEU A 198 24.30 12.02 -19.96
CA LEU A 198 23.21 12.99 -19.87
C LEU A 198 23.04 13.89 -21.11
N LYS A 199 23.91 13.77 -22.12
CA LYS A 199 23.79 14.48 -23.40
C LYS A 199 23.12 13.64 -24.49
N LEU A 200 23.12 12.32 -24.30
CA LEU A 200 22.46 11.34 -25.16
C LEU A 200 20.98 11.25 -24.79
#